data_AF-A0A5J4KIA8-F1
#
_entry.id   AF-A0A5J4KIA8-F1
#
_cell.length_a   1.000
_cell.length_b   1.000
_cell.length_c   1.000
_cell.angle_alpha   90.00
_cell.angle_beta   90.00
_cell.angle_gamma   90.00
#
_symmetry.space_group_name_H-M   'P 1'
#
loop_
_entity.id
_entity.type
_entity.pdbx_description
1 polymer ?
#
loop_
_entity_poly.entity_id
_entity_poly.type
_entity_poly.pdbx_seq_one_letter_code
_entity_poly.pdbx_strand_id
1 'polypeptide(L)' 'MRILQPKVVLLVGTMAIEAFCGKIKLEDCIGSYIDADGTLFLPLPHPSGVSRWLNDPAHKKLHQRALMLLADWRNRYNL' A
#
# COMPACT_ATOMS: atom_id res chain seq x y z
N MET A 1 -12.81 8.20 7.81
CA MET A 1 -12.44 7.35 8.95
C MET A 1 -12.48 8.17 10.23
N ARG A 2 -13.55 8.12 11.05
CA ARG A 2 -13.68 9.00 12.23
C ARG A 2 -13.78 8.29 13.58
N ILE A 3 -13.95 6.96 13.58
CA ILE A 3 -14.17 6.18 14.81
C ILE A 3 -12.93 5.38 15.24
N LEU A 4 -12.19 4.79 14.29
CA LEU A 4 -11.06 3.89 14.61
C LEU A 4 -9.68 4.55 14.66
N GLN A 5 -9.50 5.73 14.02
CA GLN A 5 -8.21 6.46 13.94
C GLN A 5 -6.97 5.53 13.81
N PRO A 6 -6.92 4.65 12.80
CA PRO A 6 -5.87 3.65 12.69
C PRO A 6 -4.51 4.30 12.44
N LYS A 7 -3.43 3.70 12.95
CA LYS A 7 -2.07 4.17 12.61
C LYS A 7 -1.69 3.85 11.17
N VAL A 8 -2.17 2.71 10.65
CA VAL A 8 -1.88 2.20 9.30
C VAL A 8 -3.17 1.74 8.62
N VAL A 9 -3.31 2.05 7.33
CA VAL A 9 -4.40 1.60 6.46
C VAL A 9 -3.79 0.96 5.22
N LEU A 10 -4.16 -0.29 4.94
CA LEU A 10 -3.71 -1.00 3.74
C LEU A 10 -4.71 -0.77 2.60
N LEU A 11 -4.24 -0.21 1.49
CA LEU A 11 -5.04 0.02 0.28
C LEU A 11 -4.79 -1.13 -0.70
N VAL A 12 -5.61 -2.19 -0.60
CA VAL A 12 -5.40 -3.42 -1.38
C VAL A 12 -6.18 -3.37 -2.69
N GLY A 13 -5.46 -3.34 -3.81
CA GLY A 13 -6.03 -3.30 -5.15
C GLY A 13 -6.39 -1.91 -5.64
N THR A 14 -6.63 -1.79 -6.95
CA THR A 14 -6.80 -0.50 -7.63
C THR A 14 -7.96 0.31 -7.09
N MET A 15 -9.11 -0.31 -6.79
CA MET A 15 -10.27 0.41 -6.28
C MET A 15 -9.99 1.09 -4.93
N ALA A 16 -9.30 0.41 -4.01
CA ALA A 16 -8.95 0.99 -2.72
C ALA A 16 -7.89 2.09 -2.89
N ILE A 17 -6.91 1.89 -3.77
CA ILE A 17 -5.88 2.89 -4.05
C ILE A 17 -6.53 4.15 -4.64
N GLU A 18 -7.38 4.02 -5.65
CA GLU A 18 -8.02 5.15 -6.31
C GLU A 18 -8.96 5.94 -5.39
N ALA A 19 -9.65 5.27 -4.47
CA ALA A 19 -10.53 5.92 -3.51
C ALA A 19 -9.79 6.90 -2.56
N PHE A 20 -8.49 6.68 -2.33
CA PHE A 20 -7.68 7.49 -1.41
C PHE A 20 -6.60 8.32 -2.11
N CYS A 21 -6.11 7.88 -3.27
CA CYS A 21 -5.00 8.50 -3.99
C CYS A 21 -5.45 9.20 -5.28
N GLY A 22 -6.71 9.01 -5.71
CA GLY A 22 -7.16 9.36 -7.05
C GLY A 22 -6.62 8.41 -8.13
N LYS A 23 -6.88 8.73 -9.40
CA LYS A 23 -6.39 7.92 -10.53
C LYS A 23 -4.86 7.97 -10.60
N ILE A 24 -4.21 6.85 -10.32
CA ILE A 24 -2.75 6.70 -10.30
C ILE A 24 -2.35 5.32 -10.83
N LYS A 25 -1.19 5.22 -11.50
CA LYS A 25 -0.66 3.91 -11.88
C LYS A 25 -0.09 3.20 -10.67
N LEU A 26 -0.21 1.88 -10.66
CA LEU A 26 0.31 1.04 -9.57
C LEU A 26 1.83 1.18 -9.40
N GLU A 27 2.59 1.27 -10.49
CA GLU A 27 4.05 1.45 -10.44
C GLU A 27 4.49 2.78 -9.83
N ASP A 28 3.62 3.79 -9.84
CA ASP A 28 3.92 5.13 -9.31
C ASP A 28 3.64 5.21 -7.79
N CYS A 29 2.80 4.32 -7.25
CA CYS A 29 2.38 4.39 -5.84
C CYS A 29 2.82 3.19 -4.99
N ILE A 30 2.90 1.98 -5.54
CA ILE A 30 3.34 0.78 -4.80
C ILE A 30 4.82 0.91 -4.46
N GLY A 31 5.16 0.63 -3.20
CA GLY A 31 6.52 0.83 -2.66
C GLY A 31 6.76 2.22 -2.06
N SER A 32 5.73 3.07 -2.07
CA SER A 32 5.65 4.31 -1.31
C SER A 32 4.43 4.28 -0.38
N TYR A 33 4.16 5.38 0.32
CA TYR A 33 2.99 5.54 1.18
C TYR A 33 2.54 7.00 1.21
N ILE A 34 1.33 7.22 1.71
CA ILE A 34 0.79 8.55 1.98
C ILE A 34 0.66 8.69 3.49
N ASP A 35 1.15 9.81 4.04
CA ASP A 35 0.86 10.23 5.41
C ASP A 35 -0.25 11.27 5.35
N ALA A 36 -1.41 10.94 5.91
CA ALA A 36 -2.50 11.89 6.08
C ALA A 36 -2.86 11.99 7.55
N ASP A 37 -2.50 13.13 8.14
CA ASP A 37 -2.75 13.47 9.55
C ASP A 37 -2.27 12.37 10.52
N GLY A 38 -1.10 11.79 10.24
CA GLY A 38 -0.49 10.75 11.07
C GLY A 38 -1.02 9.33 10.83
N THR A 39 -2.00 9.16 9.94
CA THR A 39 -2.43 7.85 9.43
C THR A 39 -1.62 7.51 8.19
N LEU A 40 -0.97 6.35 8.19
CA LEU A 40 -0.14 5.88 7.08
C LEU A 40 -0.96 4.99 6.14
N PHE A 41 -1.10 5.39 4.89
CA PHE A 41 -1.79 4.65 3.84
C PHE A 41 -0.78 3.95 2.95
N LEU A 42 -0.84 2.62 2.90
CA LEU A 42 0.09 1.79 2.12
C LEU A 42 -0.62 1.12 0.94
N PRO A 43 -0.34 1.55 -0.31
CA PRO A 43 -0.78 0.87 -1.52
C PRO A 43 -0.18 -0.52 -1.65
N LEU A 44 -1.03 -1.51 -1.89
CA LEU A 44 -0.64 -2.89 -2.16
C LEU A 44 -1.38 -3.44 -3.39
N PRO A 45 -0.72 -4.26 -4.23
CA PRO A 45 -1.41 -4.92 -5.32
C PRO A 45 -2.44 -5.91 -4.78
N HIS A 46 -3.50 -6.18 -5.55
CA HIS A 46 -4.50 -7.15 -5.14
C HIS A 46 -3.94 -8.59 -5.18
N PRO A 47 -4.16 -9.42 -4.13
CA PRO A 47 -3.54 -10.75 -4.04
C PRO A 47 -4.23 -11.84 -4.89
N SER A 48 -5.33 -11.54 -5.57
CA SER A 48 -6.15 -12.56 -6.27
C SER A 48 -5.49 -13.29 -7.44
N GLY A 49 -4.31 -12.87 -7.89
CA GLY A 49 -3.63 -13.50 -9.04
C GLY A 49 -4.29 -13.26 -10.40
N VAL A 50 -5.46 -12.59 -10.45
CA VAL A 50 -6.11 -12.19 -11.71
C VAL A 50 -5.25 -11.20 -12.50
N SER A 51 -4.55 -10.32 -11.78
CA SER A 51 -3.61 -9.37 -12.39
C SER A 51 -2.24 -10.01 -12.60
N ARG A 52 -1.69 -9.89 -13.81
CA ARG A 52 -0.31 -10.27 -14.15
C ARG A 52 0.72 -9.21 -13.73
N TRP A 53 0.32 -8.16 -13.02
CA TRP A 53 1.21 -7.04 -12.66
C TRP A 53 2.46 -7.51 -11.92
N LEU A 54 2.31 -8.48 -11.00
CA LEU A 54 3.43 -9.08 -10.27
C LEU A 54 4.30 -10.04 -11.10
N ASN A 55 4.01 -10.29 -12.38
CA ASN A 55 4.90 -11.09 -13.23
C ASN A 55 6.16 -10.31 -13.63
N ASP A 56 6.07 -8.98 -13.69
CA ASP A 56 7.21 -8.12 -13.97
C ASP A 56 8.17 -8.08 -12.76
N PRO A 57 9.46 -8.40 -12.93
CA PRO A 57 10.46 -8.29 -11.87
C PRO A 57 10.57 -6.89 -11.25
N ALA A 58 10.35 -5.81 -12.01
CA ALA A 58 10.35 -4.45 -11.48
C ALA A 58 9.20 -4.24 -10.49
N HIS A 59 7.99 -4.71 -10.82
CA HIS A 59 6.83 -4.63 -9.95
C HIS A 59 6.98 -5.50 -8.69
N LYS A 60 7.65 -6.66 -8.79
CA LYS A 60 8.01 -7.46 -7.61
C LYS A 60 8.89 -6.68 -6.64
N LYS A 61 9.85 -5.89 -7.12
CA LYS A 61 10.70 -5.04 -6.27
C LYS A 61 9.89 -3.95 -5.57
N LEU A 62 8.95 -3.31 -6.28
CA LEU A 62 8.04 -2.34 -5.68
C LEU A 62 7.19 -2.97 -4.57
N HIS A 63 6.63 -4.14 -4.83
CA HIS A 63 5.86 -4.89 -3.84
C HIS A 63 6.70 -5.27 -2.61
N GLN A 64 7.92 -5.79 -2.83
CA GLN A 64 8.86 -6.08 -1.74
C GLN A 64 9.18 -4.84 -0.91
N ARG A 65 9.37 -3.69 -1.55
CA ARG A 65 9.58 -2.40 -0.85
C ARG A 65 8.39 -2.04 0.03
N ALA A 66 7.16 -2.20 -0.47
CA ALA A 66 5.95 -1.95 0.33
C ALA A 66 5.87 -2.89 1.55
N LEU A 67 6.22 -4.17 1.39
CA LEU A 67 6.25 -5.13 2.50
C LEU A 67 7.35 -4.81 3.52
N MET A 68 8.51 -4.31 3.08
CA MET A 68 9.57 -3.85 3.99
C MET A 68 9.12 -2.64 4.82
N LEU A 69 8.41 -1.67 4.21
CA LEU A 69 7.80 -0.56 4.94
C LEU A 69 6.81 -1.06 6.00
N LEU A 70 5.94 -2.01 5.63
CA LEU A 70 4.97 -2.59 6.56
C LEU A 70 5.66 -3.32 7.73
N ALA A 71 6.73 -4.08 7.45
CA ALA A 71 7.50 -4.77 8.47
C ALA A 71 8.20 -3.81 9.44
N ASP A 72 8.77 -2.71 8.92
CA ASP A 72 9.35 -1.63 9.73
C ASP A 72 8.28 -1.03 10.65
N TRP A 73 7.12 -0.66 10.10
CA TRP A 73 6.04 -0.05 10.86
C TRP A 73 5.47 -0.95 11.94
N ARG A 74 5.36 -2.26 11.67
CA ARG A 74 4.95 -3.24 12.69
C ARG A 74 5.84 -3.16 13.93
N ASN A 75 7.16 -3.12 13.72
CA ASN A 75 8.13 -3.03 14.81
C ASN A 75 8.10 -1.64 15.46
N ARG A 76 8.07 -0.56 14.65
CA ARG A 76 8.14 0.83 15.12
C ARG A 76 6.92 1.26 15.93
N TYR A 77 5.74 0.78 15.55
CA TYR A 77 4.46 1.16 16.18
C TYR A 77 3.87 0.05 17.04
N ASN A 78 4.58 -1.08 17.20
CA ASN A 78 4.16 -2.22 18.01
C ASN A 78 2.75 -2.72 17.65
N LEU A 79 2.52 -2.94 16.35
CA LEU A 79 1.25 -3.39 15.75
C LEU A 79 1.15 -4.92 15.68
#